data_AF-A0A5A7U9J3-F1
#
_entry.id   AF-A0A5A7U9J3-F1
#
_cell.length_a   1.000
_cell.length_b   1.000
_cell.length_c   1.000
_cell.angle_alpha   90.00
_cell.angle_beta   90.00
_cell.angle_gamma   90.00
#
_symmetry.space_group_name_H-M   'P 1'
#
loop_
_entity.id
_entity.type
_entity.pdbx_description
1 polymer ?
#
loop_
_entity_poly.entity_id
_entity_poly.type
_entity_poly.pdbx_seq_one_letter_code
_entity_poly.pdbx_strand_id
1 'polypeptide(L)'
;MPVEKTPTENDELKTDESKTVTISLRDLKIAWGSDDTQWKIGNPNDEKQCYAEAINVTWLEVKAIYRGAKPGSKYKIGFKISLTSEPVGWDSSPVFMMAKVGESGSYIWKRLYFDINNAGKPPTDFPSNFSISVPVSAQDTTLFFGLYEIWGGRWKKGLRIHHAFVTKI
;
A
#
# COMPACT_ATOMS: atom_id res chain seq x y z
N MET A 1 26.31 -51.74 -23.66
CA MET A 1 26.73 -50.55 -24.43
C MET A 1 25.49 -49.72 -24.74
N PRO A 2 25.56 -48.39 -24.65
CA PRO A 2 24.45 -47.56 -24.18
C PRO A 2 23.40 -47.25 -25.25
N VAL A 3 22.15 -47.20 -24.81
CA VAL A 3 21.00 -46.67 -25.55
C VAL A 3 21.01 -45.15 -25.41
N GLU A 4 21.00 -44.43 -26.54
CA GLU A 4 20.86 -42.98 -26.61
C GLU A 4 19.54 -42.54 -25.96
N LYS A 5 19.62 -41.60 -25.01
CA LYS A 5 18.46 -40.84 -24.55
C LYS A 5 18.36 -39.58 -25.39
N THR A 6 17.33 -39.51 -26.22
CA THR A 6 16.87 -38.26 -26.84
C THR A 6 16.31 -37.32 -25.76
N PRO A 7 16.63 -36.01 -25.78
CA PRO A 7 16.18 -35.07 -24.76
C PRO A 7 14.71 -34.74 -24.91
N THR A 8 14.01 -34.69 -23.77
CA THR A 8 12.65 -34.17 -23.64
C THR A 8 12.71 -32.65 -23.70
N GLU A 9 12.14 -32.04 -24.74
CA GLU A 9 11.91 -30.60 -24.82
C GLU A 9 10.40 -30.35 -24.77
N ASN A 10 9.93 -29.96 -23.59
CA ASN A 10 8.71 -29.19 -23.38
C ASN A 10 8.98 -28.38 -22.11
N ASP A 11 9.86 -27.38 -22.25
CA ASP A 11 10.00 -26.30 -21.29
C ASP A 11 8.77 -25.39 -21.47
N GLU A 12 7.64 -25.82 -20.89
CA GLU A 12 6.44 -25.00 -20.82
C GLU A 12 6.77 -23.76 -20.00
N LEU A 13 6.71 -22.61 -20.68
CA LEU A 13 6.88 -21.28 -20.14
C LEU A 13 6.13 -21.14 -18.81
N LYS A 14 6.89 -21.06 -17.72
CA LYS A 14 6.36 -20.55 -16.45
C LYS A 14 6.03 -19.09 -16.64
N THR A 15 4.73 -18.80 -16.77
CA THR A 15 4.13 -17.48 -16.59
C THR A 15 4.76 -16.78 -15.40
N ASP A 16 5.39 -15.63 -15.65
CA ASP A 16 6.02 -14.74 -14.67
C ASP A 16 4.99 -14.39 -13.58
N GLU A 17 5.06 -15.07 -12.42
CA GLU A 17 4.26 -14.72 -11.26
C GLU A 17 4.56 -13.26 -10.91
N SER A 18 3.58 -12.37 -11.07
CA SER A 18 3.72 -10.95 -10.78
C SER A 18 4.19 -10.76 -9.33
N LYS A 19 5.49 -10.55 -9.14
CA LYS A 19 6.09 -10.44 -7.80
C LYS A 19 5.56 -9.20 -7.10
N THR A 20 4.84 -9.41 -6.01
CA THR A 20 4.40 -8.33 -5.11
C THR A 20 5.52 -7.99 -4.14
N VAL A 21 5.85 -6.71 -4.05
CA VAL A 21 6.80 -6.16 -3.08
C VAL A 21 6.01 -5.50 -1.95
N THR A 22 6.36 -5.85 -0.72
CA THR A 22 5.82 -5.24 0.49
C THR A 22 6.80 -4.19 1.01
N ILE A 23 6.28 -3.01 1.36
CA ILE A 23 7.02 -1.95 2.06
C ILE A 23 6.55 -2.00 3.51
N SER A 24 7.47 -2.37 4.41
CA SER A 24 7.15 -2.63 5.81
C SER A 24 6.58 -1.38 6.50
N LEU A 25 5.84 -1.58 7.59
CA LEU A 25 5.31 -0.47 8.38
C LEU A 25 6.41 0.53 8.80
N ARG A 26 7.61 0.03 9.13
CA ARG A 26 8.74 0.84 9.58
C ARG A 26 9.33 1.72 8.47
N ASP A 27 9.09 1.35 7.21
CA ASP A 27 9.51 2.12 6.05
C ASP A 27 8.45 3.13 5.58
N LEU A 28 7.26 3.12 6.20
CA LEU A 28 6.21 4.11 5.94
C LEU A 28 6.49 5.40 6.72
N LYS A 29 6.16 6.53 6.10
CA LYS A 29 6.12 7.82 6.80
C LYS A 29 4.68 8.12 7.20
N ILE A 30 4.41 8.08 8.50
CA ILE A 30 3.10 8.39 9.07
C ILE A 30 3.18 9.74 9.76
N ALA A 31 2.35 10.69 9.36
CA ALA A 31 2.26 11.98 10.05
C ALA A 31 1.84 11.76 11.51
N TRP A 32 2.60 12.35 12.44
CA TRP A 32 2.45 12.14 13.89
C TRP A 32 2.59 10.69 14.34
N GLY A 33 3.18 9.80 13.53
CA GLY A 33 3.29 8.37 13.85
C GLY A 33 4.11 8.02 15.09
N SER A 34 4.89 8.97 15.62
CA SER A 34 5.64 8.84 16.89
C SER A 34 4.87 9.39 18.11
N ASP A 35 3.71 10.02 17.90
CA ASP A 35 2.84 10.51 18.97
C ASP A 35 1.91 9.38 19.42
N ASP A 36 2.19 8.83 20.61
CA ASP A 36 1.46 7.69 21.17
C ASP A 36 0.03 8.01 21.61
N THR A 37 -0.34 9.30 21.65
CA THR A 37 -1.72 9.75 21.86
C THR A 37 -2.55 9.69 20.57
N GLN A 38 -1.88 9.68 19.41
CA GLN A 38 -2.50 9.64 18.09
C GLN A 38 -2.39 8.27 17.43
N TRP A 39 -1.26 7.58 17.60
CA TRP A 39 -0.94 6.32 16.96
C TRP A 39 -0.40 5.28 17.94
N LYS A 40 -0.86 4.04 17.81
CA LYS A 40 -0.34 2.91 18.57
C LYS A 40 0.26 1.87 17.64
N ILE A 41 1.44 1.38 17.97
CA ILE A 41 2.02 0.21 17.29
C ILE A 41 1.52 -1.07 17.96
N GLY A 42 0.81 -1.90 17.20
CA GLY A 42 0.44 -3.26 17.59
C GLY A 42 1.47 -4.27 17.12
N ASN A 43 1.73 -5.30 17.93
CA ASN A 43 2.68 -6.38 17.63
C ASN A 43 4.09 -5.89 17.19
N PRO A 44 4.73 -4.96 17.92
CA PRO A 44 5.98 -4.32 17.48
C PRO A 44 7.16 -5.28 17.23
N ASN A 45 7.10 -6.47 17.84
CA ASN A 45 8.12 -7.52 17.75
C ASN A 45 7.84 -8.56 16.65
N ASP A 46 6.69 -8.51 15.98
CA ASP A 46 6.34 -9.39 14.86
C ASP A 46 6.19 -8.56 13.59
N GLU A 47 7.24 -8.50 12.78
CA GLU A 47 7.25 -7.71 11.54
C GLU A 47 6.15 -8.08 10.55
N LYS A 48 5.64 -9.32 10.59
CA LYS A 48 4.58 -9.79 9.69
C LYS A 48 3.19 -9.38 10.18
N GLN A 49 3.02 -9.20 11.49
CA GLN A 49 1.74 -8.86 12.12
C GLN A 49 1.71 -7.44 12.71
N CYS A 50 2.79 -6.67 12.54
CA CYS A 50 2.90 -5.32 13.04
C CYS A 50 1.96 -4.37 12.28
N TYR A 51 1.31 -3.46 12.99
CA TYR A 51 0.45 -2.43 12.41
C TYR A 51 0.52 -1.13 13.21
N ALA A 52 0.26 0.00 12.54
CA ALA A 52 -0.02 1.27 13.19
C ALA A 52 -1.53 1.51 13.25
N GLU A 53 -2.07 1.63 14.45
CA GLU A 53 -3.47 1.92 14.73
C GLU A 53 -3.65 3.41 15.02
N ALA A 54 -4.56 4.06 14.30
CA ALA A 54 -5.01 5.41 14.60
C ALA A 54 -5.92 5.38 15.85
N ILE A 55 -5.47 5.97 16.96
CA ILE A 55 -6.19 6.02 18.24
C ILE A 55 -7.11 7.23 18.29
N ASN A 56 -6.61 8.39 17.88
CA ASN A 56 -7.35 9.64 17.88
C ASN A 56 -6.69 10.63 16.92
N VAL A 57 -7.10 10.61 15.65
CA VAL A 57 -6.51 11.46 14.61
C VAL A 57 -7.55 12.35 13.94
N THR A 58 -7.20 13.61 13.69
CA THR A 58 -7.93 14.50 12.78
C THR A 58 -7.28 14.58 11.40
N TRP A 59 -6.04 14.12 11.29
CA TRP A 59 -5.20 14.17 10.11
C TRP A 59 -4.66 12.77 9.80
N LEU A 60 -4.93 12.26 8.60
CA LEU A 60 -4.32 11.05 8.06
C LEU A 60 -3.36 11.43 6.94
N GLU A 61 -2.09 11.12 7.11
CA GLU A 61 -1.11 11.13 6.02
C GLU A 61 -0.16 9.95 6.22
N VAL A 62 -0.22 8.99 5.30
CA VAL A 62 0.65 7.81 5.28
C VAL A 62 1.30 7.72 3.92
N LYS A 63 2.63 7.77 3.88
CA LYS A 63 3.42 7.83 2.65
C LYS A 63 4.34 6.61 2.53
N ALA A 64 4.46 6.13 1.31
CA ALA A 64 5.32 5.02 0.92
C ALA A 64 6.18 5.43 -0.28
N ILE A 65 7.39 4.87 -0.36
CA ILE A 65 8.36 5.14 -1.43
C ILE A 65 8.86 3.80 -1.97
N TYR A 66 8.76 3.60 -3.28
CA TYR A 66 9.28 2.43 -3.95
C TYR A 66 10.28 2.80 -5.05
N ARG A 67 11.54 2.36 -4.90
CA ARG A 67 12.65 2.68 -5.81
C ARG A 67 12.96 1.58 -6.84
N GLY A 68 12.15 0.52 -6.89
CA GLY A 68 12.36 -0.63 -7.79
C GLY A 68 11.56 -0.56 -9.10
N ALA A 69 10.91 0.56 -9.40
CA ALA A 69 10.09 0.70 -10.58
C ALA A 69 10.93 0.85 -11.86
N LYS A 70 10.39 0.40 -13.00
CA LYS A 70 11.06 0.39 -14.29
C LYS A 70 10.32 1.26 -15.30
N PRO A 71 11.03 1.95 -16.22
CA PRO A 71 10.38 2.71 -17.28
C PRO A 71 9.44 1.84 -18.12
N GLY A 72 8.31 2.40 -18.55
CA GLY A 72 7.30 1.71 -19.36
C GLY A 72 6.49 0.65 -18.63
N SER A 73 6.71 0.43 -17.33
CA SER A 73 5.97 -0.56 -16.55
C SER A 73 4.76 0.06 -15.85
N LYS A 74 3.77 -0.78 -15.55
CA LYS A 74 2.60 -0.41 -14.74
C LYS A 74 2.63 -1.15 -13.41
N TYR A 75 2.19 -0.47 -12.36
CA TYR A 75 2.20 -1.01 -11.01
C TYR A 75 0.85 -0.80 -10.34
N LYS A 76 0.26 -1.87 -9.80
CA LYS A 76 -0.78 -1.78 -8.78
C LYS A 76 -0.12 -1.40 -7.46
N ILE A 77 -0.67 -0.39 -6.77
CA ILE A 77 -0.12 0.13 -5.52
C ILE A 77 -1.24 0.39 -4.51
N GLY A 78 -0.92 0.29 -3.22
CA GLY A 78 -1.88 0.53 -2.16
C GLY A 78 -1.34 0.14 -0.79
N PHE A 79 -2.24 0.02 0.17
CA PHE A 79 -1.95 -0.31 1.55
C PHE A 79 -2.76 -1.53 1.97
N LYS A 80 -2.15 -2.40 2.76
CA LYS A 80 -2.87 -3.41 3.51
C LYS A 80 -3.41 -2.77 4.78
N ILE A 81 -4.73 -2.73 4.92
CA ILE A 81 -5.39 -2.08 6.05
C ILE A 81 -6.35 -3.03 6.75
N SER A 82 -6.71 -2.72 7.98
CA SER A 82 -7.92 -3.26 8.60
C SER A 82 -8.60 -2.19 9.45
N LEU A 83 -9.85 -2.44 9.82
CA LEU A 83 -10.59 -1.62 10.78
C LEU A 83 -10.77 -2.43 12.06
N THR A 84 -10.68 -1.78 13.22
CA THR A 84 -11.12 -2.36 14.50
C THR A 84 -12.61 -2.72 14.44
N SER A 85 -13.13 -3.41 15.46
CA SER A 85 -14.58 -3.72 15.54
C SER A 85 -15.46 -2.47 15.64
N GLU A 86 -14.93 -1.39 16.25
CA GLU A 86 -15.65 -0.13 16.46
C GLU A 86 -14.86 1.08 15.91
N PRO A 87 -14.68 1.18 14.59
CA PRO A 87 -14.01 2.33 13.98
C PRO A 87 -14.94 3.55 14.05
N VAL A 88 -14.37 4.75 14.20
CA VAL A 88 -15.17 6.00 14.31
C VAL A 88 -14.66 7.04 13.32
N GLY A 89 -15.60 7.82 12.76
CA GLY A 89 -15.33 9.00 11.93
C GLY A 89 -14.93 8.71 10.49
N TRP A 90 -14.76 7.44 10.11
CA TRP A 90 -14.33 7.02 8.77
C TRP A 90 -15.47 6.85 7.75
N ASP A 91 -16.70 6.63 8.23
CA ASP A 91 -17.91 6.40 7.44
C ASP A 91 -18.25 7.53 6.46
N SER A 92 -17.92 8.76 6.86
CA SER A 92 -18.28 10.00 6.19
C SER A 92 -17.07 10.83 5.78
N SER A 93 -15.85 10.33 6.05
CA SER A 93 -14.59 11.01 5.74
C SER A 93 -13.94 10.37 4.51
N PRO A 94 -13.90 11.06 3.36
CA PRO A 94 -13.26 10.51 2.16
C PRO A 94 -11.75 10.46 2.32
N VAL A 95 -11.15 9.32 1.99
CA VAL A 95 -9.69 9.16 1.95
C VAL A 95 -9.21 9.25 0.50
N PHE A 96 -8.09 9.90 0.28
CA PHE A 96 -7.51 10.09 -1.04
C PHE A 96 -6.27 9.21 -1.16
N MET A 97 -6.29 8.30 -2.15
CA MET A 97 -5.07 7.62 -2.59
C MET A 97 -4.42 8.49 -3.64
N MET A 98 -3.16 8.91 -3.42
CA MET A 98 -2.40 9.72 -4.36
C MET A 98 -1.09 9.03 -4.72
N ALA A 99 -0.63 9.19 -5.96
CA ALA A 99 0.66 8.68 -6.40
C ALA A 99 1.29 9.52 -7.51
N LYS A 100 2.62 9.52 -7.58
CA LYS A 100 3.41 10.13 -8.65
C LYS A 100 4.67 9.32 -8.95
N VAL A 101 5.24 9.54 -10.14
CA VAL A 101 6.53 9.00 -10.57
C VAL A 101 7.57 10.10 -10.49
N GLY A 102 8.64 9.85 -9.74
CA GLY A 102 9.70 10.81 -9.46
C GLY A 102 9.25 11.99 -8.60
N GLU A 103 10.22 12.77 -8.11
CA GLU A 103 9.94 13.91 -7.23
C GLU A 103 9.18 15.04 -7.92
N SER A 104 9.45 15.29 -9.21
CA SER A 104 8.81 16.34 -10.01
C SER A 104 7.56 15.87 -10.77
N GLY A 105 7.17 14.61 -10.62
CA GLY A 105 6.02 14.05 -11.33
C GLY A 105 4.67 14.61 -10.87
N SER A 106 3.73 14.67 -11.81
CA SER A 106 2.33 15.00 -11.52
C SER A 106 1.65 13.88 -10.74
N TYR A 107 0.77 14.26 -9.81
CA TYR A 107 -0.02 13.32 -9.05
C TYR A 107 -1.20 12.78 -9.86
N ILE A 108 -1.39 11.47 -9.81
CA ILE A 108 -2.71 10.85 -9.99
C ILE A 108 -3.34 10.63 -8.62
N TRP A 109 -4.66 10.71 -8.55
CA TRP A 109 -5.37 10.52 -7.29
C TRP A 109 -6.73 9.88 -7.47
N LYS A 110 -7.25 9.28 -6.41
CA LYS A 110 -8.60 8.73 -6.33
C LYS A 110 -9.19 9.01 -4.96
N ARG A 111 -10.40 9.57 -4.94
CA ARG A 111 -11.22 9.70 -3.73
C ARG A 111 -11.87 8.35 -3.44
N LEU A 112 -11.78 7.91 -2.18
CA LEU A 112 -12.19 6.61 -1.69
C LEU A 112 -12.91 6.74 -0.36
N TYR A 113 -13.59 5.68 0.05
CA TYR A 113 -14.20 5.55 1.35
C TYR A 113 -13.82 4.19 1.93
N PHE A 114 -13.59 4.13 3.24
CA PHE A 114 -13.45 2.85 3.91
C PHE A 114 -14.83 2.18 4.00
N ASP A 115 -14.88 0.90 3.68
CA ASP A 115 -16.09 0.10 3.88
C ASP A 115 -16.17 -0.33 5.35
N ILE A 116 -16.99 0.39 6.12
CA ILE A 116 -17.17 0.15 7.55
C ILE A 116 -17.79 -1.22 7.83
N ASN A 117 -18.44 -1.86 6.85
CA ASN A 117 -18.91 -3.23 6.98
C ASN A 117 -17.76 -4.24 7.10
N ASN A 118 -16.52 -3.82 6.85
CA ASN A 118 -15.31 -4.62 7.09
C ASN A 118 -14.67 -4.38 8.47
N ALA A 119 -15.35 -3.65 9.37
CA ALA A 119 -14.97 -3.54 10.77
C ALA A 119 -14.80 -4.94 11.42
N GLY A 120 -13.69 -5.13 12.12
CA GLY A 120 -13.34 -6.40 12.78
C GLY A 120 -12.98 -7.55 11.83
N LYS A 121 -12.99 -7.36 10.51
CA LYS A 121 -12.59 -8.38 9.53
C LYS A 121 -11.06 -8.43 9.33
N PRO A 122 -10.53 -9.52 8.75
CA PRO A 122 -9.12 -9.61 8.41
C PRO A 122 -8.64 -8.48 7.49
N PRO A 123 -7.32 -8.18 7.47
CA PRO A 123 -6.77 -7.11 6.64
C PRO A 123 -7.00 -7.31 5.14
N THR A 124 -7.28 -6.22 4.43
CA THR A 124 -7.56 -6.19 2.98
C THR A 124 -6.70 -5.16 2.26
N ASP A 125 -6.58 -5.32 0.94
CA ASP A 125 -5.86 -4.38 0.08
C ASP A 125 -6.75 -3.16 -0.20
N PHE A 126 -6.19 -1.96 0.02
CA PHE A 126 -6.91 -0.71 -0.15
C PHE A 126 -6.06 0.35 -0.88
N PRO A 127 -6.62 0.98 -1.94
CA PRO A 127 -7.73 0.46 -2.75
C PRO A 127 -7.32 -0.84 -3.48
N SER A 128 -8.31 -1.68 -3.83
CA SER A 128 -8.06 -2.89 -4.62
C SER A 128 -7.72 -2.61 -6.09
N ASN A 129 -8.08 -1.43 -6.60
CA ASN A 129 -7.98 -1.04 -8.01
C ASN A 129 -7.38 0.36 -8.20
N PHE A 130 -6.11 0.53 -7.83
CA PHE A 130 -5.35 1.74 -8.14
C PHE A 130 -3.98 1.36 -8.67
N SER A 131 -3.60 2.01 -9.77
CA SER A 131 -2.36 1.71 -10.48
C SER A 131 -1.72 2.96 -11.02
N ILE A 132 -0.40 2.96 -11.13
CA ILE A 132 0.39 4.02 -11.73
C ILE A 132 1.24 3.46 -12.87
N SER A 133 1.34 4.22 -13.97
CA SER A 133 2.21 3.90 -15.10
C SER A 133 3.48 4.74 -15.02
N VAL A 134 4.62 4.10 -15.22
CA VAL A 134 5.93 4.76 -15.29
C VAL A 134 6.20 5.13 -16.74
N PRO A 135 6.38 6.42 -17.09
CA PRO A 135 6.73 6.81 -18.45
C PRO A 135 8.00 6.11 -18.95
N VAL A 136 8.07 5.77 -20.23
CA VAL A 136 9.27 5.17 -20.84
C VAL A 136 10.47 6.12 -20.77
N SER A 137 10.20 7.43 -20.84
CA SER A 137 11.21 8.50 -20.74
C SER A 137 11.58 8.88 -19.30
N ALA A 138 11.01 8.22 -18.28
CA ALA A 138 11.26 8.58 -16.89
C ALA A 138 12.72 8.30 -16.52
N GLN A 139 13.45 9.35 -16.12
CA GLN A 139 14.81 9.25 -15.58
C GLN A 139 14.79 8.83 -14.10
N ASP A 140 13.87 9.41 -13.33
CA ASP A 140 13.54 8.98 -11.97
C ASP A 140 12.25 8.15 -12.02
N THR A 141 12.37 6.87 -11.70
CA THR A 141 11.24 5.91 -11.68
C THR A 141 10.67 5.70 -10.28
N THR A 142 11.15 6.43 -9.28
CA THR A 142 10.70 6.26 -7.89
C THR A 142 9.20 6.50 -7.79
N LEU A 143 8.45 5.53 -7.27
CA LEU A 143 7.03 5.70 -6.99
C LEU A 143 6.88 6.33 -5.60
N PHE A 144 6.21 7.47 -5.55
CA PHE A 144 5.77 8.09 -4.31
C PHE A 144 4.26 7.96 -4.23
N PHE A 145 3.73 7.39 -3.15
CA PHE A 145 2.29 7.25 -2.99
C PHE A 145 1.86 7.30 -1.53
N GLY A 146 0.58 7.57 -1.30
CA GLY A 146 0.07 7.69 0.06
C GLY A 146 -1.44 7.77 0.17
N LEU A 147 -1.92 7.60 1.40
CA LEU A 147 -3.29 7.82 1.83
C LEU A 147 -3.40 9.14 2.58
N TYR A 148 -4.42 9.92 2.26
CA TYR A 148 -4.63 11.26 2.80
C TYR A 148 -6.08 11.47 3.24
N GLU A 149 -6.26 11.99 4.45
CA GLU A 149 -7.50 12.60 4.93
C GLU A 149 -7.07 13.77 5.82
N ILE A 150 -6.85 14.93 5.22
CA ILE A 150 -6.22 16.08 5.90
C ILE A 150 -7.15 17.31 5.97
N TRP A 151 -8.35 17.21 5.38
CA TRP A 151 -9.26 18.35 5.21
C TRP A 151 -10.54 18.24 6.04
N GLY A 152 -10.92 17.04 6.47
CA GLY A 152 -12.20 16.81 7.14
C GLY A 152 -12.26 17.35 8.57
N GLY A 153 -11.12 17.43 9.28
CA GLY A 153 -11.04 17.94 10.65
C GLY A 153 -11.79 17.12 11.72
N ARG A 154 -12.45 16.02 11.32
CA ARG A 154 -13.19 15.12 12.22
C ARG A 154 -12.23 14.20 12.94
N TRP A 155 -12.48 13.93 14.21
CA TRP A 155 -11.76 12.89 14.95
C TRP A 155 -12.10 11.50 14.43
N LYS A 156 -11.06 10.66 14.31
CA LYS A 156 -11.17 9.29 13.78
C LYS A 156 -10.30 8.34 14.58
N LYS A 157 -10.75 7.09 14.65
CA LYS A 157 -10.02 6.01 15.30
C LYS A 157 -10.29 4.66 14.66
N GLY A 158 -9.43 3.69 14.95
CA GLY A 158 -9.64 2.29 14.59
C GLY A 158 -9.18 1.88 13.20
N LEU A 159 -8.51 2.77 12.45
CA LEU A 159 -7.81 2.39 11.21
C LEU A 159 -6.47 1.76 11.57
N ARG A 160 -6.17 0.58 11.02
CA ARG A 160 -4.86 -0.08 11.13
C ARG A 160 -4.18 -0.12 9.78
N ILE A 161 -2.95 0.40 9.71
CA ILE A 161 -2.06 0.27 8.55
C ILE A 161 -1.06 -0.83 8.84
N HIS A 162 -1.02 -1.87 7.99
CA HIS A 162 -0.10 -3.00 8.16
C HIS A 162 1.16 -2.83 7.33
N HIS A 163 1.00 -2.49 6.04
CA HIS A 163 2.10 -2.24 5.12
C HIS A 163 1.59 -1.57 3.84
N ALA A 164 2.50 -1.12 2.98
CA ALA A 164 2.19 -0.80 1.59
C ALA A 164 2.60 -1.95 0.66
N PHE A 165 1.95 -2.05 -0.50
CA PHE A 165 2.27 -3.06 -1.51
C PHE A 165 2.47 -2.41 -2.88
N VAL A 166 3.31 -3.05 -3.68
CA VAL A 166 3.58 -2.71 -5.09
C VAL A 166 3.65 -3.99 -5.90
N THR A 167 2.79 -4.13 -6.90
CA THR A 167 2.74 -5.30 -7.79
C THR A 167 2.86 -4.82 -9.22
N LYS A 168 3.85 -5.32 -9.96
CA LYS A 168 3.94 -5.05 -11.40
C LYS A 168 2.79 -5.77 -12.12
N ILE A 169 2.10 -5.09 -13.03
CA ILE A 169 0.96 -5.61 -13.81
C ILE A 169 1.10 -5.28 -15.29
#